data_AF-A0A224YUI1-F1
#
_entry.id   AF-A0A224YUI1-F1
#
_cell.length_a   1.000
_cell.length_b   1.000
_cell.length_c   1.000
_cell.angle_alpha   90.00
_cell.angle_beta   90.00
_cell.angle_gamma   90.00
#
_symmetry.space_group_name_H-M   'P 1'
#
loop_
_entity.id
_entity.type
_entity.pdbx_description
1 polymer ?
#
loop_
_entity_poly.entity_id
_entity_poly.type
_entity_poly.pdbx_seq_one_letter_code
_entity_poly.pdbx_strand_id
1 'polypeptide(L)'
;MPPPSQQQVDIVGGAGKAVIKVVHRCTDATENQNLDLSECQLMSFPDAIFHLMRNTRVLACDLSSNVLRKIPPKLPLKFTHITELNLSHNRLSSLPEELKEMPELRRLDISYNDYMSMPWVIFRLPRLTYLDARKNYISDVEAPRLRSVSTLREVHLEENPLSEDACRRLENISQMVIHVTPPGSSDSDDESSCDEN
;
A
#
# COMPACT_ATOMS: atom_id res chain seq x y z
N MET A 1 -3.52 37.78 43.67
CA MET A 1 -3.31 36.37 43.27
C MET A 1 -4.31 36.05 42.17
N PRO A 2 -3.88 35.88 40.91
CA PRO A 2 -4.75 35.47 39.81
C PRO A 2 -4.98 33.94 39.83
N PRO A 3 -6.12 33.43 39.33
CA PRO A 3 -6.39 32.00 39.24
C PRO A 3 -5.57 31.35 38.11
N PRO A 4 -5.28 30.04 38.20
CA PRO A 4 -4.50 29.32 37.19
C PRO A 4 -5.29 29.14 35.90
N SER A 5 -4.59 29.39 34.79
CA SER A 5 -5.05 29.30 33.41
C SER A 5 -5.63 27.93 33.08
N GLN A 6 -6.86 27.91 32.56
CA GLN A 6 -7.45 26.75 31.90
C GLN A 6 -6.69 26.48 30.59
N GLN A 7 -5.82 25.48 30.58
CA GLN A 7 -5.46 24.73 29.38
C GLN A 7 -5.80 23.26 29.63
N GLN A 8 -7.07 22.94 29.42
CA GLN A 8 -7.51 21.58 29.17
C GLN A 8 -7.86 21.51 27.70
N VAL A 9 -6.95 20.97 26.89
CA VAL A 9 -7.10 20.85 25.43
C VAL A 9 -6.92 19.38 25.04
N ASP A 10 -8.06 18.71 24.86
CA ASP A 10 -8.34 17.65 23.89
C ASP A 10 -7.28 16.56 23.60
N ILE A 11 -6.92 15.75 24.60
CA ILE A 11 -6.16 14.50 24.35
C ILE A 11 -7.11 13.29 24.15
N VAL A 12 -8.37 13.39 24.58
CA VAL A 12 -9.34 12.27 24.52
C VAL A 12 -10.18 12.27 23.23
N GLY A 13 -10.24 13.39 22.48
CA GLY A 13 -11.12 13.56 21.33
C GLY A 13 -10.64 12.93 20.01
N GLY A 14 -9.32 12.78 19.81
CA GLY A 14 -8.75 12.30 18.54
C GLY A 14 -8.77 10.77 18.39
N ALA A 15 -8.24 10.05 19.39
CA ALA A 15 -8.14 8.60 19.35
C ALA A 15 -9.52 7.91 19.39
N GLY A 16 -10.47 8.46 20.17
CA GLY A 16 -11.83 7.93 20.23
C GLY A 16 -12.58 8.01 18.89
N LYS A 17 -12.41 9.12 18.16
CA LYS A 17 -12.99 9.29 16.82
C LYS A 17 -12.41 8.30 15.80
N ALA A 18 -11.10 8.06 15.85
CA ALA A 18 -10.45 7.08 14.98
C ALA A 18 -10.95 5.65 15.23
N VAL A 19 -11.09 5.25 16.51
CA VAL A 19 -11.63 3.93 16.86
C VAL A 19 -13.08 3.78 16.43
N ILE A 20 -13.93 4.78 16.67
CA ILE A 20 -15.33 4.76 16.24
C ILE A 20 -15.43 4.65 14.71
N LYS A 21 -14.60 5.40 13.97
CA LYS A 21 -14.52 5.33 12.51
C LYS A 21 -14.18 3.90 12.04
N VAL A 22 -13.15 3.28 12.62
CA VAL A 22 -12.73 1.91 12.26
C VAL A 22 -13.83 0.89 12.57
N VAL A 23 -14.50 1.01 13.71
CA VAL A 23 -15.59 0.08 14.09
C VAL A 23 -16.77 0.21 13.12
N HIS A 24 -17.19 1.43 12.80
CA HIS A 24 -18.27 1.67 11.83
C HIS A 24 -17.94 1.06 10.47
N ARG A 25 -16.73 1.31 9.95
CA ARG A 25 -16.31 0.76 8.67
C ARG A 25 -16.17 -0.76 8.68
N CYS A 26 -15.79 -1.37 9.81
CA CYS A 26 -15.85 -2.82 9.98
C CYS A 26 -17.31 -3.33 9.89
N THR A 27 -18.27 -2.61 10.49
CA THR A 27 -19.68 -2.95 10.39
C THR A 27 -20.18 -2.85 8.94
N ASP A 28 -19.86 -1.77 8.22
CA ASP A 28 -20.23 -1.62 6.81
C ASP A 28 -19.63 -2.74 5.95
N ALA A 29 -18.39 -3.12 6.24
CA ALA A 29 -17.68 -4.22 5.58
C ALA A 29 -18.37 -5.58 5.74
N THR A 30 -19.21 -5.74 6.78
CA THR A 30 -20.02 -6.96 6.95
C THR A 30 -21.16 -7.07 5.93
N GLU A 31 -21.64 -5.94 5.41
CA GLU A 31 -22.73 -5.89 4.42
C GLU A 31 -22.18 -5.89 2.99
N ASN A 32 -21.15 -5.08 2.73
CA ASN A 32 -20.63 -4.85 1.38
C ASN A 32 -19.38 -5.68 1.02
N GLN A 33 -18.84 -6.47 1.96
CA GLN A 33 -17.63 -7.29 1.79
C GLN A 33 -16.37 -6.50 1.45
N ASN A 34 -16.38 -5.18 1.59
CA ASN A 34 -15.26 -4.28 1.34
C ASN A 34 -14.84 -3.63 2.66
N LEU A 35 -13.66 -4.01 3.15
CA LEU A 35 -13.09 -3.43 4.37
C LEU A 35 -12.32 -2.15 4.02
N ASP A 36 -13.01 -1.02 4.07
CA ASP A 36 -12.38 0.29 3.95
C ASP A 36 -11.83 0.75 5.31
N LEU A 37 -10.52 0.95 5.40
CA LEU A 37 -9.81 1.49 6.54
C LEU A 37 -8.86 2.62 6.10
N SER A 38 -9.13 3.21 4.93
CA SER A 38 -8.41 4.37 4.41
C SER A 38 -8.45 5.57 5.36
N GLU A 39 -7.40 6.40 5.38
CA GLU A 39 -7.40 7.68 6.11
C GLU A 39 -7.77 7.55 7.60
N CYS A 40 -7.38 6.45 8.24
CA CYS A 40 -7.65 6.18 9.65
C CYS A 40 -6.45 6.51 10.55
N GLN A 41 -5.38 7.09 9.97
CA GLN A 41 -4.13 7.43 10.66
C GLN A 41 -3.51 6.23 11.40
N LEU A 42 -3.72 5.02 10.86
CA LEU A 42 -3.27 3.77 11.47
C LEU A 42 -1.74 3.69 11.43
N MET A 43 -1.11 3.54 12.59
CA MET A 43 0.33 3.25 12.70
C MET A 43 0.63 1.75 12.54
N SER A 44 -0.34 0.91 12.91
CA SER A 44 -0.32 -0.53 12.73
C SER A 44 -1.75 -1.00 12.47
N PHE A 45 -1.90 -2.19 11.88
CA PHE A 45 -3.20 -2.81 11.71
C PHE A 45 -3.73 -3.29 13.08
N PRO A 46 -4.87 -2.77 13.58
CA PRO A 46 -5.38 -3.12 14.90
C PRO A 46 -5.81 -4.59 15.03
N ASP A 47 -5.34 -5.27 16.09
CA ASP A 47 -5.70 -6.66 16.38
C ASP A 47 -7.21 -6.86 16.62
N ALA A 48 -7.92 -5.81 17.05
CA ALA A 48 -9.38 -5.81 17.22
C ALA A 48 -10.12 -6.11 15.91
N ILE A 49 -9.58 -5.72 14.75
CA ILE A 49 -10.22 -5.96 13.45
C ILE A 49 -10.28 -7.45 13.14
N PHE A 50 -9.27 -8.24 13.54
CA PHE A 50 -9.31 -9.69 13.37
C PHE A 50 -10.46 -10.36 14.14
N HIS A 51 -10.88 -9.74 15.25
CA HIS A 51 -11.99 -10.20 16.06
C HIS A 51 -13.33 -9.73 15.48
N LEU A 52 -13.43 -8.46 15.09
CA LEU A 52 -14.63 -7.87 14.49
C LEU A 52 -15.00 -8.54 13.17
N MET A 53 -14.01 -8.78 12.32
CA MET A 53 -14.19 -9.37 10.99
C MET A 53 -14.05 -10.90 10.99
N ARG A 54 -14.20 -11.55 12.15
CA ARG A 54 -13.91 -12.99 12.27
C ARG A 54 -14.80 -13.84 11.36
N ASN A 55 -16.06 -13.44 11.18
CA ASN A 55 -17.10 -14.17 10.45
C ASN A 55 -17.46 -13.51 9.12
N THR A 56 -16.70 -12.49 8.71
CA THR A 56 -16.99 -11.71 7.50
C THR A 56 -16.05 -12.13 6.39
N ARG A 57 -16.62 -12.44 5.23
CA ARG A 57 -15.85 -12.68 4.02
C ARG A 57 -15.56 -11.34 3.35
N VAL A 58 -14.32 -10.88 3.51
CA VAL A 58 -13.81 -9.65 2.88
C VAL A 58 -13.25 -9.99 1.50
N LEU A 59 -13.73 -9.30 0.46
CA LEU A 59 -13.30 -9.42 -0.93
C LEU A 59 -12.36 -8.29 -1.36
N ALA A 60 -12.53 -7.10 -0.80
CA ALA A 60 -11.66 -5.95 -1.04
C ALA A 60 -11.26 -5.33 0.30
N CYS A 61 -10.02 -4.88 0.41
CA CYS A 61 -9.50 -4.25 1.61
C CYS A 61 -8.71 -3.00 1.23
N ASP A 62 -9.13 -1.86 1.74
CA ASP A 62 -8.46 -0.58 1.54
C ASP A 62 -7.81 -0.13 2.85
N LEU A 63 -6.48 -0.07 2.87
CA LEU A 63 -5.67 0.44 3.97
C LEU A 63 -4.90 1.71 3.57
N SER A 64 -5.31 2.35 2.48
CA SER A 64 -4.60 3.50 1.92
C SER A 64 -4.59 4.72 2.84
N SER A 65 -3.67 5.66 2.58
CA SER A 65 -3.61 6.94 3.30
C SER A 65 -3.52 6.79 4.82
N ASN A 66 -2.68 5.86 5.26
CA ASN A 66 -2.38 5.62 6.66
C ASN A 66 -0.88 5.85 6.91
N VAL A 67 -0.39 5.50 8.10
CA VAL A 67 1.04 5.60 8.45
C VAL A 67 1.60 4.22 8.81
N LEU A 68 1.09 3.18 8.14
CA LEU A 68 1.50 1.80 8.35
C LEU A 68 2.95 1.61 7.92
N ARG A 69 3.76 1.05 8.80
CA ARG A 69 5.14 0.65 8.49
C ARG A 69 5.30 -0.82 8.14
N LYS A 70 4.36 -1.64 8.59
CA LYS A 70 4.34 -3.10 8.38
C LYS A 70 2.92 -3.61 8.30
N ILE A 71 2.72 -4.62 7.48
CA ILE A 71 1.49 -5.42 7.46
C ILE A 71 1.70 -6.65 8.35
N PRO A 72 0.79 -6.96 9.29
CA PRO A 72 0.94 -8.12 10.14
C PRO A 72 0.80 -9.42 9.33
N PRO A 73 1.59 -10.47 9.63
CA PRO A 73 1.53 -11.76 8.94
C PRO A 73 0.18 -12.47 9.12
N LYS A 74 -0.60 -12.08 10.14
CA LYS A 74 -1.96 -12.58 10.38
C LYS A 74 -2.98 -12.09 9.35
N LEU A 75 -2.75 -10.94 8.69
CA LEU A 75 -3.71 -10.37 7.74
C LEU A 75 -3.92 -11.29 6.52
N PRO A 76 -2.87 -11.71 5.80
CA PRO A 76 -3.02 -12.66 4.69
C PRO A 76 -3.67 -13.99 5.09
N LEU A 77 -3.34 -14.49 6.28
CA LEU A 77 -3.86 -15.76 6.81
C LEU A 77 -5.35 -15.67 7.21
N LYS A 78 -5.80 -14.49 7.64
CA LYS A 78 -7.18 -14.29 8.10
C LYS A 78 -8.12 -13.96 6.94
N PHE A 79 -7.66 -13.13 6.00
CA PHE A 79 -8.48 -12.60 4.92
C PHE A 79 -8.14 -13.25 3.57
N THR A 80 -8.23 -14.59 3.53
CA THR A 80 -7.84 -15.40 2.37
C THR A 80 -8.69 -15.20 1.11
N HIS A 81 -9.84 -14.53 1.23
CA HIS A 81 -10.78 -14.28 0.14
C HIS A 81 -10.59 -12.91 -0.52
N ILE A 82 -9.66 -12.09 -0.03
CA ILE A 82 -9.40 -10.78 -0.63
C ILE A 82 -8.88 -10.97 -2.05
N THR A 83 -9.53 -10.27 -2.96
CA THR A 83 -9.19 -10.16 -4.38
C THR A 83 -8.47 -8.85 -4.70
N GLU A 84 -8.72 -7.79 -3.92
CA GLU A 84 -8.16 -6.46 -4.12
C GLU A 84 -7.63 -5.91 -2.79
N LEU A 85 -6.35 -5.59 -2.74
CA LEU A 85 -5.70 -5.05 -1.56
C LEU A 85 -5.02 -3.72 -1.91
N ASN A 86 -5.51 -2.63 -1.32
CA ASN A 86 -4.93 -1.30 -1.46
C ASN A 86 -4.13 -0.94 -0.21
N LEU A 87 -2.81 -0.79 -0.36
CA LEU A 87 -1.86 -0.37 0.68
C LEU A 87 -1.19 0.96 0.32
N SER A 88 -1.73 1.70 -0.64
CA SER A 88 -1.12 2.94 -1.14
C SER A 88 -1.01 4.02 -0.06
N HIS A 89 -0.16 5.02 -0.25
CA HIS A 89 -0.02 6.16 0.66
C HIS A 89 0.22 5.72 2.12
N ASN A 90 1.25 4.90 2.32
CA ASN A 90 1.69 4.43 3.62
C ASN A 90 3.22 4.63 3.75
N ARG A 91 3.84 3.98 4.74
CA ARG A 91 5.30 4.00 4.97
C ARG A 91 5.87 2.59 4.98
N LEU A 92 5.33 1.74 4.11
CA LEU A 92 5.72 0.34 4.03
C LEU A 92 7.04 0.22 3.28
N SER A 93 7.97 -0.55 3.84
CA SER A 93 9.25 -0.89 3.20
C SER A 93 9.38 -2.38 2.89
N SER A 94 8.43 -3.20 3.35
CA SER A 94 8.38 -4.63 3.09
C SER A 94 6.95 -5.17 3.17
N LEU A 95 6.74 -6.37 2.62
CA LEU A 95 5.49 -7.14 2.75
C LEU A 95 5.78 -8.45 3.49
N PRO A 96 4.83 -8.98 4.27
CA PRO A 96 4.97 -10.28 4.93
C PRO A 96 5.05 -11.41 3.89
N GLU A 97 5.86 -12.43 4.18
CA GLU A 97 6.04 -13.62 3.34
C GLU A 97 4.72 -14.42 3.21
N GLU A 98 3.85 -14.30 4.21
CA GLU A 98 2.53 -14.90 4.28
C GLU A 98 1.56 -14.35 3.23
N LEU A 99 1.87 -13.22 2.57
CA LEU A 99 1.02 -12.67 1.51
C LEU A 99 0.80 -13.67 0.35
N LYS A 100 1.76 -14.57 0.11
CA LYS A 100 1.64 -15.67 -0.88
C LYS A 100 0.48 -16.63 -0.59
N GLU A 101 0.02 -16.68 0.66
CA GLU A 101 -1.08 -17.54 1.11
C GLU A 101 -2.47 -16.92 0.83
N MET A 102 -2.53 -15.82 0.07
CA MET A 102 -3.79 -15.23 -0.42
C MET A 102 -4.14 -15.81 -1.80
N PRO A 103 -4.96 -16.88 -1.86
CA PRO A 103 -5.22 -17.61 -3.11
C PRO A 103 -6.02 -16.79 -4.14
N GLU A 104 -6.77 -15.78 -3.69
CA GLU A 104 -7.69 -15.01 -4.53
C GLU A 104 -7.18 -13.61 -4.90
N LEU A 105 -6.03 -13.18 -4.39
CA LEU A 105 -5.52 -11.82 -4.61
C LEU A 105 -5.15 -11.61 -6.08
N ARG A 106 -5.80 -10.63 -6.72
CA ARG A 106 -5.66 -10.29 -8.16
C ARG A 106 -5.11 -8.89 -8.37
N ARG A 107 -5.46 -7.94 -7.50
CA ARG A 107 -4.97 -6.56 -7.54
C ARG A 107 -4.29 -6.20 -6.24
N LEU A 108 -3.08 -5.69 -6.35
CA LEU A 108 -2.30 -5.18 -5.22
C LEU A 108 -1.80 -3.79 -5.56
N ASP A 109 -2.13 -2.82 -4.72
CA ASP A 109 -1.59 -1.46 -4.81
C ASP A 109 -0.68 -1.22 -3.60
N ILE A 110 0.58 -0.92 -3.88
CA ILE A 110 1.63 -0.54 -2.92
C ILE A 110 2.26 0.80 -3.32
N SER A 111 1.58 1.61 -4.13
CA SER A 111 2.07 2.91 -4.57
C SER A 111 2.24 3.88 -3.39
N TYR A 112 3.05 4.93 -3.55
CA TYR A 112 3.29 5.93 -2.49
C TYR A 112 3.71 5.29 -1.15
N ASN A 113 4.80 4.52 -1.18
CA ASN A 113 5.39 3.86 -0.02
C ASN A 113 6.92 4.01 -0.04
N ASP A 114 7.61 3.31 0.87
CA ASP A 114 9.06 3.40 1.06
C ASP A 114 9.79 2.13 0.53
N TYR A 115 9.27 1.47 -0.51
CA TYR A 115 9.90 0.26 -1.07
C TYR A 115 11.17 0.63 -1.84
N MET A 116 12.33 0.11 -1.40
CA MET A 116 13.61 0.30 -2.08
C MET A 116 13.87 -0.73 -3.20
N SER A 117 13.14 -1.84 -3.17
CA SER A 117 13.19 -2.90 -4.16
C SER A 117 11.83 -3.59 -4.25
N MET A 118 11.58 -4.30 -5.35
CA MET A 118 10.35 -5.05 -5.53
C MET A 118 10.25 -6.18 -4.48
N PRO A 119 9.17 -6.25 -3.66
CA PRO A 119 9.01 -7.28 -2.64
C PRO A 119 9.00 -8.69 -3.25
N TRP A 120 9.85 -9.58 -2.75
CA TRP A 120 9.96 -10.95 -3.25
C TRP A 120 8.63 -11.72 -3.27
N VAL A 121 7.78 -11.48 -2.26
CA VAL A 121 6.51 -12.17 -2.11
C VAL A 121 5.58 -11.97 -3.31
N ILE A 122 5.73 -10.86 -4.05
CA ILE A 122 4.94 -10.56 -5.25
C ILE A 122 5.12 -11.65 -6.30
N PHE A 123 6.35 -12.16 -6.47
CA PHE A 123 6.65 -13.22 -7.43
C PHE A 123 6.04 -14.58 -7.06
N ARG A 124 5.53 -14.71 -5.83
CA ARG A 124 4.94 -15.94 -5.29
C ARG A 124 3.42 -15.88 -5.20
N LEU A 125 2.79 -14.76 -5.56
CA LEU A 125 1.34 -14.63 -5.49
C LEU A 125 0.67 -15.45 -6.60
N PRO A 126 -0.21 -16.40 -6.26
CA PRO A 126 -0.68 -17.42 -7.20
C PRO A 126 -1.64 -16.87 -8.26
N ARG A 127 -2.28 -15.73 -8.03
CA ARG A 127 -3.32 -15.15 -8.92
C ARG A 127 -3.18 -13.65 -9.16
N LEU A 128 -2.07 -13.04 -8.73
CA LEU A 128 -1.89 -11.60 -8.91
C LEU A 128 -1.79 -11.27 -10.40
N THR A 129 -2.66 -10.38 -10.87
CA THR A 129 -2.73 -9.95 -12.27
C THR A 129 -2.33 -8.49 -12.46
N TYR A 130 -2.55 -7.65 -11.45
CA TYR A 130 -2.30 -6.22 -11.48
C TYR A 130 -1.49 -5.83 -10.24
N LEU A 131 -0.40 -5.10 -10.46
CA LEU A 131 0.43 -4.52 -9.42
C LEU A 131 0.64 -3.03 -9.69
N ASP A 132 0.33 -2.21 -8.71
CA ASP A 132 0.73 -0.81 -8.69
C ASP A 132 1.81 -0.59 -7.64
N ALA A 133 2.99 -0.14 -8.06
CA ALA A 133 4.11 0.19 -7.20
C ALA A 133 4.69 1.57 -7.54
N ARG A 134 3.87 2.47 -8.07
CA ARG A 134 4.28 3.83 -8.43
C ARG A 134 4.74 4.64 -7.21
N LYS A 135 5.58 5.65 -7.43
CA LYS A 135 6.07 6.55 -6.35
C LYS A 135 6.60 5.77 -5.15
N ASN A 136 7.60 4.94 -5.42
CA ASN A 136 8.40 4.27 -4.40
C ASN A 136 9.88 4.62 -4.66
N TYR A 137 10.79 3.96 -3.95
CA TYR A 137 12.24 4.14 -4.10
C TYR A 137 12.89 2.93 -4.79
N ILE A 138 12.15 2.24 -5.67
CA ILE A 138 12.60 1.03 -6.33
C ILE A 138 13.67 1.39 -7.36
N SER A 139 14.92 1.03 -7.09
CA SER A 139 16.04 1.31 -7.99
C SER A 139 16.36 0.17 -8.97
N ASP A 140 15.97 -1.05 -8.59
CA ASP A 140 16.16 -2.25 -9.41
C ASP A 140 14.99 -3.24 -9.22
N VAL A 141 14.74 -3.99 -10.28
CA VAL A 141 13.76 -5.07 -10.33
C VAL A 141 14.44 -6.29 -10.94
N GLU A 142 14.29 -7.44 -10.29
CA GLU A 142 14.80 -8.72 -10.79
C GLU A 142 14.01 -9.18 -12.04
N ALA A 143 14.33 -8.61 -13.20
CA ALA A 143 13.66 -8.88 -14.47
C ALA A 143 13.53 -10.38 -14.81
N PRO A 144 14.52 -11.27 -14.55
CA PRO A 144 14.35 -12.70 -14.77
C PRO A 144 13.23 -13.32 -13.91
N ARG A 145 13.03 -12.83 -12.68
CA ARG A 145 11.96 -13.31 -11.80
C ARG A 145 10.61 -12.76 -12.23
N LEU A 146 10.55 -11.47 -12.55
CA LEU A 146 9.32 -10.86 -13.05
C LEU A 146 8.88 -11.57 -14.34
N ARG A 147 9.84 -11.93 -15.22
CA ARG A 147 9.61 -12.75 -16.40
C ARG A 147 9.16 -14.18 -16.09
N SER A 148 9.51 -14.74 -14.94
CA SER A 148 9.03 -16.07 -14.55
C SER A 148 7.57 -16.07 -14.09
N VAL A 149 7.02 -14.90 -13.70
CA VAL A 149 5.63 -14.79 -13.24
C VAL A 149 4.72 -14.73 -14.47
N SER A 150 3.91 -15.77 -14.64
CA SER A 150 2.96 -15.89 -15.76
C SER A 150 1.56 -15.33 -15.46
N THR A 151 1.30 -14.98 -14.20
CA THR A 151 0.00 -14.51 -13.73
C THR A 151 -0.16 -12.99 -13.88
N LEU A 152 0.92 -12.24 -13.66
CA LEU A 152 0.97 -10.79 -13.79
C LEU A 152 0.76 -10.37 -15.24
N ARG A 153 -0.14 -9.41 -15.43
CA ARG A 153 -0.49 -8.83 -16.74
C ARG A 153 -0.11 -7.37 -16.84
N GLU A 154 -0.16 -6.66 -15.72
CA GLU A 154 0.04 -5.22 -15.68
C GLU A 154 0.80 -4.83 -14.42
N VAL A 155 1.87 -4.06 -14.60
CA VAL A 155 2.77 -3.63 -13.53
C VAL A 155 3.09 -2.15 -13.72
N HIS A 156 2.79 -1.34 -12.72
CA HIS A 156 3.10 0.09 -12.72
C HIS A 156 4.29 0.36 -11.79
N LEU A 157 5.37 0.90 -12.36
CA LEU A 157 6.62 1.26 -11.70
C LEU A 157 6.99 2.73 -11.92
N GLU A 158 6.07 3.53 -12.44
CA GLU A 158 6.28 4.96 -12.67
C GLU A 158 6.70 5.66 -11.37
N GLU A 159 7.48 6.73 -11.51
CA GLU A 159 7.97 7.59 -10.43
C GLU A 159 8.81 6.82 -9.40
N ASN A 160 9.57 5.85 -9.88
CA ASN A 160 10.62 5.18 -9.13
C ASN A 160 12.00 5.53 -9.71
N PRO A 161 13.06 5.58 -8.89
CA PRO A 161 14.43 5.85 -9.32
C PRO A 161 15.07 4.63 -10.01
N LEU A 162 14.36 4.01 -10.97
CA LEU A 162 14.84 2.85 -11.71
C LEU A 162 16.09 3.21 -12.51
N SER A 163 17.12 2.36 -12.42
CA SER A 163 18.30 2.49 -13.27
C SER A 163 17.97 2.28 -14.75
N GLU A 164 18.69 2.94 -15.65
CA GLU A 164 18.50 2.81 -17.10
C GLU A 164 18.62 1.35 -17.55
N ASP A 165 19.55 0.60 -16.96
CA ASP A 165 19.71 -0.83 -17.22
C ASP A 165 18.50 -1.65 -16.76
N ALA A 166 17.85 -1.27 -15.65
CA ALA A 166 16.62 -1.92 -15.20
C ALA A 166 15.47 -1.65 -16.19
N CYS A 167 15.30 -0.40 -16.65
CA CYS A 167 14.30 -0.06 -17.65
C CYS A 167 14.48 -0.88 -18.94
N ARG A 168 15.71 -0.95 -19.49
CA ARG A 168 16.01 -1.77 -20.67
C ARG A 168 15.71 -3.27 -20.47
N ARG A 169 15.95 -3.81 -19.27
CA ARG A 169 15.60 -5.20 -18.95
C ARG A 169 14.10 -5.42 -18.88
N LEU A 170 13.36 -4.46 -18.35
CA LEU A 170 11.90 -4.50 -18.23
C LEU A 170 11.21 -4.36 -19.60
N GLU A 171 11.73 -3.52 -20.48
CA GLU A 171 11.24 -3.36 -21.87
C GLU A 171 11.29 -4.67 -22.67
N ASN A 172 12.25 -5.55 -22.37
CA ASN A 172 12.37 -6.85 -23.02
C ASN A 172 11.32 -7.88 -22.55
N ILE A 173 10.46 -7.54 -21.58
CA ILE A 173 9.42 -8.43 -21.07
C ILE A 173 8.12 -8.17 -21.84
N SER A 174 7.86 -8.93 -22.92
CA SER A 174 6.67 -8.73 -23.78
C SER A 174 5.40 -9.44 -23.30
N GLN A 175 5.46 -10.21 -22.22
CA GLN A 175 4.34 -11.02 -21.73
C GLN A 175 3.37 -10.26 -20.80
N MET A 176 3.76 -9.07 -20.35
CA MET A 176 2.98 -8.21 -19.47
C MET A 176 3.25 -6.74 -19.83
N VAL A 177 2.32 -5.86 -19.49
CA VAL A 177 2.46 -4.42 -19.68
C VAL A 177 3.17 -3.85 -18.47
N ILE A 178 4.33 -3.23 -18.69
CA ILE A 178 5.12 -2.58 -17.64
C ILE A 178 5.18 -1.09 -17.93
N HIS A 179 4.63 -0.30 -17.03
CA HIS A 179 4.70 1.15 -17.08
C HIS A 179 5.90 1.61 -16.26
N VAL A 180 6.89 2.23 -16.90
CA VAL A 180 8.06 2.82 -16.25
C VAL A 180 8.13 4.29 -16.62
N THR A 181 8.68 5.10 -15.71
CA THR A 181 8.93 6.50 -16.03
C THR A 181 10.13 6.60 -16.97
N PRO A 182 9.99 7.32 -18.10
CA PRO A 182 11.11 7.54 -19.00
C PRO A 182 12.26 8.24 -18.28
N PRO A 183 13.52 7.82 -18.48
CA PRO A 183 14.65 8.55 -17.94
C PRO A 183 14.66 9.98 -18.50
N GLY A 184 14.53 10.99 -17.61
CA GLY A 184 14.56 12.41 -17.97
C GLY A 184 13.28 13.21 -17.73
N SER A 185 12.19 12.61 -17.24
CA SER A 185 10.97 13.34 -16.86
C SER A 185 10.94 13.80 -15.40
N SER A 186 12.09 13.92 -14.73
CA SER A 186 12.17 14.71 -13.51
C SER A 186 12.03 16.17 -13.93
N ASP A 187 10.79 16.64 -14.03
CA ASP A 187 10.49 18.06 -14.10
C ASP A 187 11.18 18.69 -12.88
N SER A 188 12.25 19.39 -13.22
CA SER A 188 12.86 20.35 -12.35
C SER A 188 11.84 21.48 -12.31
N ASP A 189 10.90 21.42 -11.37
CA ASP A 189 10.18 22.62 -10.97
C ASP A 189 11.21 23.54 -10.28
N ASP A 190 11.97 24.21 -11.15
CA ASP A 190 12.59 25.49 -10.91
C ASP A 190 11.47 26.48 -10.51
N GLU A 191 11.05 26.47 -9.25
CA GLU A 191 10.60 27.71 -8.60
C GLU A 191 11.83 28.45 -8.06
N SER A 192 12.66 28.89 -9.00
CA SER A 192 13.45 30.10 -8.86
C SER A 192 12.54 31.27 -9.27
N SER A 193 12.21 32.14 -8.30
CA SER A 193 11.70 33.53 -8.42
C SER A 193 10.59 33.73 -7.39
N CYS A 194 10.53 34.73 -6.52
CA CYS A 194 11.29 35.95 -6.25
C CYS A 194 10.94 36.34 -4.81
N ASP A 195 11.83 37.02 -4.11
CA ASP A 195 11.47 38.30 -3.45
C ASP A 195 12.76 39.01 -3.04
N GLU A 196 13.18 39.92 -3.92
CA GLU A 196 13.93 41.10 -3.54
C GLU A 196 13.01 42.03 -2.73
N ASN A 197 13.39 42.33 -1.49
CA ASN A 197 13.24 43.66 -0.89
C ASN A 197 14.10 43.82 0.36
#